data_AF-A0A423SEA7-F1
#
_entry.id   AF-A0A423SEA7-F1
#
_cell.length_a   1.000
_cell.length_b   1.000
_cell.length_c   1.000
_cell.angle_alpha   90.00
_cell.angle_beta   90.00
_cell.angle_gamma   90.00
#
_symmetry.space_group_name_H-M   'P 1'
#
loop_
_entity.id
_entity.type
_entity.pdbx_description
1 polymer ?
#
loop_
_entity_poly.entity_id
_entity_poly.type
_entity_poly.pdbx_seq_one_letter_code
_entity_poly.pdbx_strand_id
1 'polypeptide(L)'
;MVEVQAQVLGGPVHLAGDTVQVCITITVPSLDPALRAQSSDVCEVLAWGSAQIHCQCSVNESRVRLPATSPKQAEERAVTNADTSFAPCRGERGHVVLSTKPKILFCDLQLLPGESRSFVYRETLPCDAPPTYRGQLLKYAYKITIGVQRLGSPIKLLRVPIRVIVLQGLSEACVYSESGELAPSNPFLHTPQRDTPRHTALQIIQNLSTRKNVNQYNITNTQGKVVRFCIYKTSFRLGEDIVATFDFSSAEVPCVQYSVTLQSEEVISEACRQRPSQKPMLVPYSKAHEVCLNMTHTNLLLPIPLHVTPTFTSDLVSLQWRLHFEFVTSKTEVPGPSTPQNAEDQIEWRAPSSLEIETMVWDLPITVLPTTPSQVAQAICMPAQQTLKL
;
A
#
# COMPACT_ATOMS: atom_id res chain seq x y z
N MET A 1 21.76 -29.41 -13.16
CA MET A 1 21.42 -28.51 -12.03
C MET A 1 19.96 -28.16 -12.16
N VAL A 2 19.11 -28.55 -11.22
CA VAL A 2 17.65 -28.36 -11.32
C VAL A 2 17.30 -26.89 -11.08
N GLU A 3 16.45 -26.33 -11.93
CA GLU A 3 15.98 -24.95 -11.84
C GLU A 3 14.51 -24.92 -11.41
N VAL A 4 14.20 -24.12 -10.38
CA VAL A 4 12.84 -23.89 -9.89
C VAL A 4 12.47 -22.45 -10.19
N GLN A 5 11.47 -22.26 -11.04
CA GLN A 5 10.94 -20.96 -11.42
C GLN A 5 9.53 -20.80 -10.83
N ALA A 6 9.26 -19.65 -10.21
CA ALA A 6 7.94 -19.31 -9.71
C ALA A 6 7.46 -18.01 -10.36
N GLN A 7 6.25 -18.04 -10.90
CA GLN A 7 5.60 -16.90 -11.57
C GLN A 7 4.24 -16.65 -10.93
N VAL A 8 4.04 -15.46 -10.38
CA VAL A 8 2.74 -15.04 -9.83
C VAL A 8 1.80 -14.67 -10.95
N LEU A 9 0.69 -15.41 -11.06
CA LEU A 9 -0.33 -15.20 -12.08
C LEU A 9 -1.20 -14.00 -11.69
N GLY A 10 -1.44 -13.08 -12.64
CA GLY A 10 -2.21 -11.85 -12.39
C GLY A 10 -1.38 -10.69 -11.83
N GLY A 11 -0.07 -10.86 -11.65
CA GLY A 11 0.85 -9.82 -11.18
C GLY A 11 1.18 -9.92 -9.69
N PRO A 12 2.17 -9.14 -9.20
CA PRO A 12 2.69 -9.26 -7.84
C PRO A 12 1.84 -8.53 -6.78
N VAL A 13 0.77 -7.85 -7.19
CA VAL A 13 -0.08 -7.04 -6.31
C VAL A 13 -1.46 -7.66 -6.19
N HIS A 14 -1.92 -7.86 -4.96
CA HIS A 14 -3.21 -8.49 -4.65
C HIS A 14 -4.00 -7.67 -3.63
N LEU A 15 -5.31 -7.75 -3.69
CA LEU A 15 -6.18 -7.22 -2.63
C LEU A 15 -6.33 -8.28 -1.51
N ALA A 16 -6.47 -7.85 -0.25
CA ALA A 16 -6.92 -8.76 0.81
C ALA A 16 -8.29 -9.35 0.43
N GLY A 17 -8.46 -10.67 0.58
CA GLY A 17 -9.61 -11.42 0.05
C GLY A 17 -9.39 -12.04 -1.33
N ASP A 18 -8.37 -11.64 -2.10
CA ASP A 18 -8.09 -12.24 -3.41
C ASP A 18 -7.44 -13.62 -3.28
N THR A 19 -7.69 -14.47 -4.28
CA THR A 19 -6.95 -15.73 -4.44
C THR A 19 -5.65 -15.49 -5.21
N VAL A 20 -4.52 -15.67 -4.53
CA VAL A 20 -3.18 -15.64 -5.11
C VAL A 20 -2.92 -16.95 -5.83
N GLN A 21 -2.45 -16.88 -7.08
CA GLN A 21 -2.09 -18.05 -7.88
C GLN A 21 -0.65 -17.94 -8.34
N VAL A 22 0.11 -19.03 -8.19
CA VAL A 22 1.52 -19.08 -8.60
C VAL A 22 1.74 -20.32 -9.43
N CYS A 23 2.28 -20.13 -10.64
CA CYS A 23 2.77 -21.23 -11.47
C CYS A 23 4.23 -21.50 -11.08
N ILE A 24 4.51 -22.74 -10.69
CA ILE A 24 5.83 -23.19 -10.24
C ILE A 24 6.30 -24.23 -11.24
N THR A 25 7.33 -23.88 -12.01
CA THR A 25 7.92 -24.74 -13.02
C THR A 25 9.27 -25.23 -12.55
N ILE A 26 9.45 -26.54 -12.58
CA ILE A 26 10.70 -27.20 -12.25
C ILE A 26 11.26 -27.73 -13.55
N THR A 27 12.49 -27.34 -13.87
CA THR A 27 13.15 -27.67 -15.13
C THR A 27 14.49 -28.32 -14.83
N VAL A 28 14.74 -29.47 -15.44
CA VAL A 28 16.09 -30.06 -15.49
C VAL A 28 16.69 -29.67 -16.85
N PRO A 29 17.72 -28.80 -16.90
CA PRO A 29 18.34 -28.43 -18.16
C PRO A 29 18.93 -29.67 -18.84
N SER A 30 18.89 -29.68 -20.18
CA SER A 30 19.48 -30.76 -20.97
C SER A 30 21.00 -30.77 -20.79
N LEU A 31 21.58 -31.98 -20.73
CA LEU A 31 23.04 -32.16 -20.76
C LEU A 31 23.57 -31.94 -22.18
N ASP A 32 24.75 -31.31 -22.27
CA ASP A 32 25.48 -31.13 -23.52
C ASP A 32 25.69 -32.47 -24.23
N PRO A 33 25.55 -32.52 -25.57
CA PRO A 33 25.61 -33.77 -26.34
C PRO A 33 26.95 -34.51 -26.20
N ALA A 34 28.05 -33.83 -25.87
CA ALA A 34 29.36 -34.43 -25.64
C ALA A 34 29.46 -35.24 -24.33
N LEU A 35 28.64 -34.94 -23.32
CA LEU A 35 28.62 -35.64 -22.02
C LEU A 35 27.58 -36.77 -21.98
N ARG A 36 26.67 -36.84 -22.96
CA ARG A 36 25.61 -37.85 -23.04
C ARG A 36 26.12 -39.28 -23.23
N ALA A 37 27.33 -39.46 -23.75
CA ALA A 37 27.90 -40.78 -24.03
C ALA A 37 28.34 -41.56 -22.78
N GLN A 38 28.35 -40.94 -21.59
CA GLN A 38 28.83 -41.56 -20.34
C GLN A 38 27.77 -41.68 -19.23
N SER A 39 26.57 -41.11 -19.39
CA SER A 39 25.54 -41.11 -18.33
C SER A 39 24.21 -41.69 -18.84
N SER A 40 24.06 -43.01 -18.74
CA SER A 40 22.74 -43.65 -18.78
C SER A 40 21.91 -43.18 -17.57
N ASP A 41 20.72 -42.64 -17.81
CA ASP A 41 19.62 -42.44 -16.85
C ASP A 41 19.95 -41.78 -15.50
N VAL A 42 20.59 -40.61 -15.50
CA VAL A 42 20.61 -39.76 -14.28
C VAL A 42 19.28 -39.04 -14.17
N CYS A 43 18.30 -39.72 -13.58
CA CYS A 43 17.05 -39.11 -13.16
C CYS A 43 17.30 -38.23 -11.94
N GLU A 44 16.87 -36.96 -12.01
CA GLU A 44 16.91 -36.07 -10.86
C GLU A 44 15.66 -36.32 -10.01
N VAL A 45 15.87 -36.66 -8.73
CA VAL A 45 14.80 -36.95 -7.78
C VAL A 45 14.66 -35.82 -6.76
N LEU A 46 13.50 -35.17 -6.77
CA LEU A 46 13.09 -34.21 -5.76
C LEU A 46 12.14 -34.91 -4.78
N ALA A 47 12.55 -35.00 -3.52
CA ALA A 47 11.80 -35.73 -2.49
C ALA A 47 10.43 -35.10 -2.25
N TRP A 48 10.36 -33.77 -2.18
CA TRP A 48 9.10 -33.05 -2.01
C TRP A 48 9.27 -31.56 -2.36
N GLY A 49 8.13 -30.91 -2.59
CA GLY A 49 8.03 -29.46 -2.69
C GLY A 49 6.76 -28.95 -2.03
N SER A 50 6.85 -27.84 -1.30
CA SER A 50 5.71 -27.20 -0.66
C SER A 50 5.75 -25.68 -0.80
N ALA A 51 4.58 -25.05 -0.78
CA ALA A 51 4.45 -23.60 -0.85
C ALA A 51 3.54 -23.06 0.25
N GLN A 52 3.83 -21.84 0.69
CA GLN A 52 3.08 -21.13 1.72
C GLN A 52 3.20 -19.62 1.55
N ILE A 53 2.17 -18.88 1.95
CA ILE A 53 2.21 -17.43 2.03
C ILE A 53 2.35 -17.03 3.50
N HIS A 54 3.25 -16.10 3.76
CA HIS A 54 3.43 -15.54 5.10
C HIS A 54 3.63 -14.02 5.06
N CYS A 55 3.19 -13.36 6.13
CA CYS A 55 3.40 -11.95 6.39
C CYS A 55 4.24 -11.77 7.65
N GLN A 56 5.32 -11.01 7.51
CA GLN A 56 6.18 -10.67 8.64
C GLN A 56 6.05 -9.20 9.00
N CYS A 57 5.89 -8.96 10.28
CA CYS A 57 5.90 -7.64 10.88
C CYS A 57 7.21 -7.42 11.63
N SER A 58 8.03 -6.53 11.10
CA SER A 58 9.19 -6.00 11.80
C SER A 58 8.81 -4.66 12.43
N VAL A 59 9.05 -4.53 13.73
CA VAL A 59 8.59 -3.38 14.52
C VAL A 59 9.80 -2.65 15.11
N ASN A 60 9.72 -1.33 15.19
CA ASN A 60 10.70 -0.54 15.92
C ASN A 60 10.44 -0.64 17.42
N GLU A 61 11.17 -1.55 18.08
CA GLU A 61 11.05 -1.85 19.51
C GLU A 61 11.33 -0.67 20.44
N SER A 62 11.95 0.41 19.94
CA SER A 62 12.16 1.63 20.74
C SER A 62 10.90 2.48 20.92
N ARG A 63 9.86 2.24 20.10
CA ARG A 63 8.66 3.09 20.08
C ARG A 63 7.36 2.32 20.20
N VAL A 64 7.30 1.10 19.68
CA VAL A 64 6.10 0.27 19.70
C VAL A 64 6.34 -0.92 20.62
N ARG A 65 5.39 -1.17 21.53
CA ARG A 65 5.37 -2.36 22.39
C ARG A 65 4.49 -3.42 21.73
N LEU A 66 5.06 -4.59 21.46
CA LEU A 66 4.30 -5.73 20.97
C LEU A 66 3.46 -6.35 22.11
N PRO A 67 2.19 -6.73 21.86
CA PRO A 67 1.40 -7.48 22.82
C PRO A 67 2.06 -8.81 23.19
N ALA A 68 1.99 -9.20 24.47
CA ALA A 68 2.58 -10.44 24.99
C ALA A 68 1.94 -11.71 24.41
N THR A 69 0.77 -11.61 23.78
CA THR A 69 0.02 -12.71 23.14
C THR A 69 0.41 -12.96 21.68
N SER A 70 1.31 -12.15 21.12
CA SER A 70 1.88 -12.44 19.80
C SER A 70 2.66 -13.75 19.88
N PRO A 71 2.43 -14.76 19.01
CA PRO A 71 3.06 -16.08 19.08
C PRO A 71 4.56 -16.03 18.77
N LYS A 72 5.33 -15.33 19.59
CA LYS A 72 6.81 -15.28 19.60
C LYS A 72 7.44 -16.65 19.89
N GLN A 73 6.67 -17.71 20.15
CA GLN A 73 7.19 -19.00 20.62
C GLN A 73 6.63 -20.24 19.92
N ALA A 74 5.55 -20.15 19.14
CA ALA A 74 4.90 -21.37 18.62
C ALA A 74 5.55 -21.89 17.33
N GLU A 75 5.82 -21.04 16.34
CA GLU A 75 6.43 -21.50 15.07
C GLU A 75 7.96 -21.65 15.16
N GLU A 76 8.65 -20.83 15.96
CA GLU A 76 10.12 -20.89 16.09
C GLU A 76 10.60 -22.14 16.87
N ARG A 77 9.74 -22.71 17.73
CA ARG A 77 10.02 -23.94 18.49
C ARG A 77 9.68 -25.25 17.75
N ALA A 78 8.98 -25.18 16.62
CA ALA A 78 8.50 -26.37 15.91
C ALA A 78 9.52 -26.97 14.92
N VAL A 79 10.64 -26.29 14.65
CA VAL A 79 11.64 -26.74 13.67
C VAL A 79 12.84 -27.35 14.40
N THR A 80 12.69 -28.57 14.90
CA THR A 80 13.78 -29.32 15.54
C THR A 80 14.83 -29.79 14.53
N ASN A 81 14.47 -29.95 13.25
CA ASN A 81 15.35 -30.37 12.15
C ASN A 81 15.23 -29.42 10.94
N ALA A 82 16.09 -28.40 10.87
CA ALA A 82 15.98 -27.32 9.89
C ALA A 82 16.45 -27.68 8.46
N ASP A 83 17.11 -28.82 8.27
CA ASP A 83 17.73 -29.17 6.98
C ASP A 83 16.79 -29.91 6.03
N THR A 84 15.75 -30.56 6.56
CA THR A 84 14.82 -31.41 5.78
C THR A 84 13.35 -31.07 6.02
N SER A 85 13.02 -30.17 6.95
CA SER A 85 11.65 -29.73 7.19
C SER A 85 11.35 -28.39 6.53
N PHE A 86 10.09 -28.19 6.15
CA PHE A 86 9.65 -26.94 5.57
C PHE A 86 9.51 -25.84 6.64
N ALA A 87 10.50 -24.96 6.71
CA ALA A 87 10.53 -23.81 7.60
C ALA A 87 10.50 -22.50 6.77
N PRO A 88 9.32 -22.01 6.36
CA PRO A 88 9.18 -20.89 5.42
C PRO A 88 9.82 -19.58 5.93
N CYS A 89 9.69 -19.34 7.24
CA CYS A 89 10.15 -18.13 7.91
C CYS A 89 11.64 -18.18 8.32
N ARG A 90 12.37 -19.26 8.02
CA ARG A 90 13.77 -19.48 8.46
C ARG A 90 14.69 -18.33 8.05
N GLY A 91 15.31 -17.66 9.02
CA GLY A 91 16.28 -16.58 8.74
C GLY A 91 15.65 -15.27 8.28
N GLU A 92 14.33 -15.11 8.38
CA GLU A 92 13.71 -13.79 8.23
C GLU A 92 13.59 -13.08 9.59
N ARG A 93 13.43 -11.76 9.58
CA ARG A 93 13.39 -10.93 10.80
C ARG A 93 11.98 -10.39 11.02
N GLY A 94 11.50 -10.51 12.24
CA GLY A 94 10.21 -9.97 12.67
C GLY A 94 9.26 -11.05 13.14
N HIS A 95 8.07 -10.63 13.55
CA HIS A 95 7.00 -11.48 14.03
C HIS A 95 6.11 -11.94 12.86
N VAL A 96 5.74 -13.22 12.81
CA VAL A 96 4.82 -13.75 11.80
C VAL A 96 3.39 -13.35 12.16
N VAL A 97 2.81 -12.42 11.41
CA VAL A 97 1.44 -11.93 11.65
C VAL A 97 0.41 -12.74 10.90
N LEU A 98 0.79 -13.30 9.74
CA LEU A 98 -0.07 -14.17 8.97
C LEU A 98 0.76 -15.30 8.38
N SER A 99 0.23 -16.51 8.45
CA SER A 99 0.87 -17.75 7.99
C SER A 99 -0.24 -18.65 7.44
N THR A 100 -0.29 -18.86 6.13
CA THR A 100 -1.29 -19.75 5.54
C THR A 100 -0.91 -21.21 5.80
N LYS A 101 -1.85 -22.15 5.64
CA LYS A 101 -1.52 -23.58 5.77
C LYS A 101 -0.55 -23.97 4.64
N PRO A 102 0.58 -24.65 4.92
CA PRO A 102 1.47 -25.16 3.87
C PRO A 102 0.72 -26.11 2.94
N LYS A 103 0.91 -25.97 1.62
CA LYS A 103 0.38 -26.89 0.61
C LYS A 103 1.53 -27.64 -0.07
N ILE A 104 1.40 -28.97 -0.10
CA ILE A 104 2.33 -29.84 -0.80
C ILE A 104 2.04 -29.75 -2.30
N LEU A 105 3.08 -29.51 -3.10
CA LEU A 105 3.01 -29.39 -4.56
C LEU A 105 3.22 -30.75 -5.24
N PHE A 106 4.20 -31.51 -4.74
CA PHE A 106 4.55 -32.85 -5.21
C PHE A 106 5.32 -33.61 -4.13
N CYS A 107 5.32 -34.93 -4.26
CA CYS A 107 6.18 -35.86 -3.53
C CYS A 107 6.89 -36.75 -4.56
N ASP A 108 8.15 -37.10 -4.29
CA ASP A 108 8.98 -37.99 -5.10
C ASP A 108 8.90 -37.71 -6.61
N LEU A 109 9.16 -36.45 -6.97
CA LEU A 109 9.15 -36.02 -8.36
C LEU A 109 10.46 -36.44 -9.05
N GLN A 110 10.32 -37.27 -10.07
CA GLN A 110 11.38 -37.75 -10.94
C GLN A 110 11.32 -37.00 -12.26
N LEU A 111 12.44 -36.42 -12.69
CA LEU A 111 12.56 -35.71 -13.96
C LEU A 111 13.82 -36.15 -14.72
N LEU A 112 13.67 -36.36 -16.02
CA LEU A 112 14.79 -36.64 -16.91
C LEU A 112 15.46 -35.33 -17.38
N PRO A 113 16.74 -35.36 -17.82
CA PRO A 113 17.40 -34.20 -18.39
C PRO A 113 16.65 -33.63 -19.60
N GLY A 114 16.28 -32.35 -19.55
CA GLY A 114 15.48 -31.67 -20.57
C GLY A 114 13.98 -31.65 -20.26
N GLU A 115 13.51 -32.37 -19.25
CA GLU A 115 12.11 -32.33 -18.84
C GLU A 115 11.81 -31.14 -17.94
N SER A 116 10.58 -30.66 -18.02
CA SER A 116 10.03 -29.68 -17.11
C SER A 116 8.63 -30.08 -16.66
N ARG A 117 8.29 -29.74 -15.42
CA ARG A 117 6.96 -29.98 -14.86
C ARG A 117 6.49 -28.76 -14.10
N SER A 118 5.24 -28.39 -14.36
CA SER A 118 4.61 -27.21 -13.76
C SER A 118 3.48 -27.57 -12.82
N PHE A 119 3.40 -26.86 -11.70
CA PHE A 119 2.38 -27.00 -10.67
C PHE A 119 1.75 -25.63 -10.40
N VAL A 120 0.47 -25.60 -10.04
CA VAL A 120 -0.23 -24.34 -9.72
C VAL A 120 -0.59 -24.33 -8.24
N TYR A 121 0.04 -23.42 -7.51
CA TYR A 121 -0.32 -23.10 -6.13
C TYR A 121 -1.46 -22.08 -6.11
N ARG A 122 -2.49 -22.32 -5.31
CA ARG A 122 -3.63 -21.40 -5.12
C ARG A 122 -3.90 -21.22 -3.64
N GLU A 123 -3.98 -19.98 -3.17
CA GLU A 123 -4.29 -19.65 -1.79
C GLU A 123 -5.08 -18.35 -1.70
N THR A 124 -6.09 -18.31 -0.85
CA THR A 124 -6.93 -17.13 -0.67
C THR A 124 -6.45 -16.35 0.53
N LEU A 125 -6.14 -15.06 0.32
CA LEU A 125 -5.74 -14.18 1.41
C LEU A 125 -6.97 -13.83 2.26
N PRO A 126 -6.87 -13.86 3.60
CA PRO A 126 -7.92 -13.37 4.47
C PRO A 126 -8.26 -11.89 4.19
N CYS A 127 -9.53 -11.50 4.35
CA CYS A 127 -9.98 -10.12 4.14
C CYS A 127 -9.49 -9.16 5.23
N ASP A 128 -9.15 -9.68 6.41
CA ASP A 128 -8.59 -8.99 7.56
C ASP A 128 -7.04 -8.97 7.56
N ALA A 129 -6.41 -9.54 6.52
CA ALA A 129 -4.97 -9.56 6.40
C ALA A 129 -4.39 -8.13 6.36
N PRO A 130 -3.30 -7.82 7.09
CA PRO A 130 -2.70 -6.49 7.07
C PRO A 130 -2.14 -6.15 5.68
N PRO A 131 -2.03 -4.87 5.29
CA PRO A 131 -1.41 -4.52 4.01
C PRO A 131 0.10 -4.71 4.03
N THR A 132 0.70 -4.78 2.85
CA THR A 132 2.13 -4.58 2.68
C THR A 132 2.48 -3.11 2.87
N TYR A 133 3.28 -2.82 3.88
CA TYR A 133 3.58 -1.45 4.29
C TYR A 133 5.00 -1.35 4.84
N ARG A 134 5.67 -0.23 4.56
CA ARG A 134 6.99 0.11 5.11
C ARG A 134 6.93 1.53 5.65
N GLY A 135 6.66 1.64 6.95
CA GLY A 135 6.65 2.91 7.67
C GLY A 135 7.88 3.11 8.54
N GLN A 136 7.82 4.12 9.39
CA GLN A 136 8.85 4.45 10.39
C GLN A 136 8.71 3.62 11.67
N LEU A 137 7.48 3.22 12.01
CA LEU A 137 7.18 2.47 13.23
C LEU A 137 7.23 0.95 13.02
N LEU A 138 6.79 0.49 11.84
CA LEU A 138 6.82 -0.92 11.49
C LEU A 138 6.87 -1.16 9.98
N LYS A 139 7.11 -2.41 9.62
CA LYS A 139 7.07 -2.89 8.24
C LYS A 139 6.40 -4.25 8.19
N TYR A 140 5.35 -4.34 7.38
CA TYR A 140 4.67 -5.57 6.96
C TYR A 140 5.18 -6.00 5.59
N ALA A 141 5.72 -7.22 5.50
CA ALA A 141 6.26 -7.78 4.27
C ALA A 141 5.65 -9.15 3.97
N TYR A 142 5.03 -9.29 2.80
CA TYR A 142 4.47 -10.55 2.33
C TYR A 142 5.42 -11.26 1.38
N LYS A 143 5.53 -12.58 1.56
CA LYS A 143 6.30 -13.45 0.69
C LYS A 143 5.57 -14.77 0.49
N ILE A 144 5.71 -15.29 -0.72
CA ILE A 144 5.37 -16.66 -1.06
C ILE A 144 6.66 -17.45 -0.98
N THR A 145 6.72 -18.41 -0.07
CA THR A 145 7.90 -19.24 0.12
C THR A 145 7.64 -20.63 -0.42
N ILE A 146 8.50 -21.07 -1.34
CA ILE A 146 8.46 -22.39 -1.95
C ILE A 146 9.70 -23.13 -1.48
N GLY A 147 9.50 -24.20 -0.72
CA GLY A 147 10.55 -25.08 -0.26
C GLY A 147 10.64 -26.28 -1.19
N VAL A 148 11.85 -26.59 -1.65
CA VAL A 148 12.10 -27.79 -2.45
C VAL A 148 13.30 -28.51 -1.87
N GLN A 149 13.16 -29.84 -1.72
CA GLN A 149 14.25 -30.71 -1.30
C GLN A 149 14.65 -31.66 -2.43
N ARG A 150 15.91 -31.57 -2.86
CA ARG A 150 16.54 -32.59 -3.70
C ARG A 150 16.99 -33.75 -2.82
N LEU A 151 16.82 -34.99 -3.30
CA LEU A 151 17.22 -36.17 -2.56
C LEU A 151 18.72 -36.10 -2.18
N GLY A 152 19.03 -36.29 -0.89
CA GLY A 152 20.40 -36.21 -0.37
C GLY A 152 20.95 -34.80 -0.13
N SER A 153 20.18 -33.74 -0.43
CA SER A 153 20.57 -32.34 -0.20
C SER A 153 19.69 -31.67 0.85
N PRO A 154 20.18 -30.60 1.51
CA PRO A 154 19.35 -29.77 2.37
C PRO A 154 18.29 -29.03 1.54
N ILE A 155 17.19 -28.68 2.19
CA ILE A 155 16.12 -27.87 1.63
C ILE A 155 16.65 -26.52 1.12
N LYS A 156 16.17 -26.09 -0.04
CA LYS A 156 16.31 -24.70 -0.51
C LYS A 156 14.96 -24.01 -0.59
N LEU A 157 14.96 -22.72 -0.25
CA LEU A 157 13.76 -21.88 -0.21
C LEU A 157 13.83 -20.80 -1.30
N LEU A 158 12.82 -20.76 -2.17
CA LEU A 158 12.57 -19.67 -3.10
C LEU A 158 11.51 -18.72 -2.50
N ARG A 159 11.75 -17.40 -2.55
CA ARG A 159 10.94 -16.40 -1.83
C ARG A 159 10.47 -15.27 -2.74
N VAL A 160 9.25 -15.40 -3.24
CA VAL A 160 8.65 -14.42 -4.14
C VAL A 160 7.93 -13.33 -3.33
N PRO A 161 8.39 -12.08 -3.33
CA PRO A 161 7.71 -10.99 -2.63
C PRO A 161 6.41 -10.63 -3.37
N ILE A 162 5.36 -10.37 -2.60
CA ILE A 162 4.09 -9.85 -3.12
C ILE A 162 3.68 -8.61 -2.33
N ARG A 163 2.84 -7.77 -2.93
CA ARG A 163 2.24 -6.61 -2.28
C ARG A 163 0.75 -6.85 -2.08
N VAL A 164 0.34 -6.89 -0.82
CA VAL A 164 -1.06 -6.95 -0.41
C VAL A 164 -1.56 -5.54 -0.14
N ILE A 165 -2.70 -5.19 -0.70
CA ILE A 165 -3.39 -3.92 -0.47
C ILE A 165 -4.71 -4.23 0.23
N VAL A 166 -5.14 -3.36 1.14
CA VAL A 166 -6.38 -3.54 1.90
C VAL A 166 -7.37 -2.43 1.58
N LEU A 167 -8.65 -2.77 1.66
CA LEU A 167 -9.76 -1.82 1.67
C LEU A 167 -10.43 -1.90 3.04
N GLN A 168 -10.39 -0.80 3.79
CA GLN A 168 -11.01 -0.74 5.11
C GLN A 168 -12.54 -0.91 4.99
N GLY A 169 -13.11 -1.80 5.81
CA GLY A 169 -14.54 -2.14 5.78
C GLY A 169 -14.93 -3.21 4.75
N LEU A 170 -13.99 -3.78 3.98
CA LEU A 170 -14.30 -4.84 3.02
C LEU A 170 -14.82 -6.11 3.71
N SER A 171 -14.24 -6.48 4.85
CA SER A 171 -14.68 -7.68 5.59
C SER A 171 -16.15 -7.60 5.99
N GLU A 172 -16.60 -6.44 6.48
CA GLU A 172 -18.01 -6.22 6.85
C GLU A 172 -18.90 -6.31 5.61
N ALA A 173 -18.51 -5.67 4.51
CA ALA A 173 -19.27 -5.70 3.26
C ALA A 173 -19.42 -7.13 2.69
N CYS A 174 -18.38 -7.96 2.79
CA CYS A 174 -18.45 -9.37 2.39
C CYS A 174 -19.47 -10.16 3.21
N VAL A 175 -19.53 -9.95 4.54
CA VAL A 175 -20.51 -10.61 5.41
C VAL A 175 -21.95 -10.18 5.08
N TYR A 176 -22.17 -8.90 4.78
CA TYR A 176 -23.50 -8.42 4.39
C TYR A 176 -23.95 -8.98 3.03
N SER A 177 -23.04 -9.15 2.07
CA SER A 177 -23.37 -9.79 0.79
C SER A 177 -23.72 -11.27 0.94
N GLU A 178 -23.10 -11.99 1.88
CA GLU A 178 -23.44 -13.40 2.16
C GLU A 178 -24.80 -13.56 2.84
N SER A 179 -25.20 -12.57 3.66
CA SER A 179 -26.53 -12.51 4.31
C SER A 179 -27.70 -12.29 3.34
N GLY A 180 -27.43 -11.94 2.07
CA GLY A 180 -28.43 -11.62 1.04
C GLY A 180 -29.23 -12.82 0.50
N GLU A 181 -28.92 -14.05 0.90
CA GLU A 181 -29.69 -15.27 0.55
C GLU A 181 -31.12 -15.29 1.14
N LEU A 182 -31.53 -14.26 1.89
CA LEU A 182 -32.88 -14.10 2.44
C LEU A 182 -33.86 -13.34 1.53
N ALA A 183 -33.42 -12.80 0.39
CA ALA A 183 -34.32 -12.18 -0.59
C ALA A 183 -35.00 -13.26 -1.46
N PRO A 184 -36.29 -13.12 -1.82
CA PRO A 184 -36.96 -14.09 -2.67
C PRO A 184 -36.25 -14.20 -4.03
N SER A 185 -35.61 -15.34 -4.27
CA SER A 185 -34.89 -15.63 -5.50
C SER A 185 -35.85 -15.59 -6.69
N ASN A 186 -35.67 -14.60 -7.57
CA ASN A 186 -36.46 -14.50 -8.80
C ASN A 186 -36.03 -15.60 -9.79
N PRO A 187 -36.89 -16.57 -10.13
CA PRO A 187 -36.53 -17.70 -10.99
C PRO A 187 -36.30 -17.30 -12.46
N PHE A 188 -36.59 -16.05 -12.84
CA PHE A 188 -36.37 -15.52 -14.19
C PHE A 188 -35.08 -14.69 -14.33
N LEU A 189 -34.40 -14.40 -13.22
CA LEU A 189 -33.09 -13.75 -13.25
C LEU A 189 -32.03 -14.84 -13.07
N HIS A 190 -30.99 -14.83 -13.92
CA HIS A 190 -29.81 -15.64 -13.69
C HIS A 190 -29.34 -15.43 -12.25
N THR A 191 -29.12 -16.53 -11.50
CA THR A 191 -28.53 -16.46 -10.17
C THR A 191 -27.31 -15.54 -10.25
N PRO A 192 -27.26 -14.45 -9.46
CA PRO A 192 -26.12 -13.56 -9.51
C PRO A 192 -24.89 -14.41 -9.23
N GLN A 193 -24.00 -14.49 -10.22
CA GLN A 193 -22.71 -15.15 -10.09
C GLN A 193 -22.07 -14.52 -8.86
N ARG A 194 -21.84 -15.29 -7.79
CA ARG A 194 -21.33 -14.76 -6.50
C ARG A 194 -20.20 -13.78 -6.80
N ASP A 195 -20.43 -12.51 -6.49
CA ASP A 195 -19.46 -11.47 -6.76
C ASP A 195 -18.18 -11.85 -6.02
N THR A 196 -17.08 -12.00 -6.75
CA THR A 196 -15.78 -12.23 -6.11
C THR A 196 -15.50 -11.08 -5.14
N PRO A 197 -14.86 -11.30 -3.98
CA PRO A 197 -14.54 -10.23 -3.03
C PRO A 197 -13.86 -9.02 -3.69
N ARG A 198 -13.06 -9.28 -4.72
CA ARG A 198 -12.46 -8.29 -5.62
C ARG A 198 -13.49 -7.38 -6.29
N HIS A 199 -14.55 -7.93 -6.87
CA HIS A 199 -15.57 -7.17 -7.57
C HIS A 199 -16.32 -6.23 -6.61
N THR A 200 -16.75 -6.76 -5.47
CA THR A 200 -17.37 -5.98 -4.39
C THR A 200 -16.44 -4.86 -3.92
N ALA A 201 -15.16 -5.15 -3.72
CA ALA A 201 -14.19 -4.13 -3.32
C ALA A 201 -14.04 -3.02 -4.35
N LEU A 202 -13.91 -3.36 -5.64
CA LEU A 202 -13.81 -2.38 -6.72
C LEU A 202 -15.07 -1.51 -6.81
N GLN A 203 -16.25 -2.10 -6.62
CA GLN A 203 -17.51 -1.36 -6.58
C GLN A 203 -17.57 -0.40 -5.38
N ILE A 204 -17.14 -0.82 -4.19
CA ILE A 204 -17.06 0.05 -3.01
C ILE A 204 -16.08 1.21 -3.27
N ILE A 205 -14.90 0.93 -3.79
CA ILE A 205 -13.89 1.92 -4.15
C ILE A 205 -14.47 2.94 -5.14
N GLN A 206 -15.17 2.48 -6.18
CA GLN A 206 -15.81 3.35 -7.16
C GLN A 206 -16.92 4.20 -6.53
N ASN A 207 -17.77 3.63 -5.69
CA ASN A 207 -18.84 4.36 -5.01
C ASN A 207 -18.31 5.42 -4.05
N LEU A 208 -17.24 5.13 -3.32
CA LEU A 208 -16.65 6.08 -2.37
C LEU A 208 -15.87 7.20 -3.06
N SER A 209 -15.16 6.89 -4.16
CA SER A 209 -14.33 7.85 -4.89
C SER A 209 -15.11 8.80 -5.82
N THR A 210 -16.32 8.43 -6.22
CA THR A 210 -17.18 9.21 -7.12
C THR A 210 -18.14 10.16 -6.40
N ARG A 211 -18.38 9.97 -5.09
CA ARG A 211 -19.20 10.88 -4.28
C ARG A 211 -18.54 12.26 -4.22
N LYS A 212 -19.11 13.22 -4.96
CA LYS A 212 -18.69 14.62 -4.92
C LYS A 212 -19.53 15.35 -3.89
N ASN A 213 -18.88 15.85 -2.84
CA ASN A 213 -19.46 16.73 -1.84
C ASN A 213 -18.55 17.94 -1.74
N VAL A 214 -19.05 19.11 -2.12
CA VAL A 214 -18.28 20.36 -2.04
C VAL A 214 -18.22 20.78 -0.58
N ASN A 215 -17.05 20.62 0.02
CA ASN A 215 -16.77 21.10 1.36
C ASN A 215 -16.06 22.44 1.26
N GLN A 216 -16.60 23.44 1.95
CA GLN A 216 -16.05 24.79 2.02
C GLN A 216 -15.60 25.06 3.45
N TYR A 217 -14.35 25.48 3.60
CA TYR A 217 -13.72 25.79 4.88
C TYR A 217 -13.29 27.25 4.87
N ASN A 218 -13.83 28.04 5.81
CA ASN A 218 -13.32 29.39 6.04
C ASN A 218 -12.16 29.28 7.02
N ILE A 219 -10.95 29.52 6.52
CA ILE A 219 -9.72 29.50 7.32
C ILE A 219 -9.49 30.93 7.85
N THR A 220 -9.43 31.07 9.17
CA THR A 220 -9.31 32.36 9.85
C THR A 220 -8.07 32.41 10.72
N ASN A 221 -7.44 33.58 10.82
CA ASN A 221 -6.41 33.92 11.78
C ASN A 221 -7.02 34.79 12.90
N THR A 222 -6.24 35.09 13.95
CA THR A 222 -6.58 36.02 15.03
C THR A 222 -7.03 37.40 14.54
N GLN A 223 -6.53 37.85 13.40
CA GLN A 223 -6.84 39.15 12.80
C GLN A 223 -8.04 39.12 11.84
N GLY A 224 -8.57 37.95 11.50
CA GLY A 224 -9.69 37.85 10.57
C GLY A 224 -9.60 36.67 9.60
N LYS A 225 -10.47 36.67 8.60
CA LYS A 225 -10.52 35.63 7.57
C LYS A 225 -9.32 35.71 6.62
N VAL A 226 -8.65 34.59 6.41
CA VAL A 226 -7.48 34.50 5.50
C VAL A 226 -7.90 34.00 4.13
N VAL A 227 -8.64 32.89 4.07
CA VAL A 227 -9.03 32.28 2.80
C VAL A 227 -10.23 31.37 2.96
N ARG A 228 -11.02 31.24 1.90
CA ARG A 228 -12.03 30.18 1.77
C ARG A 228 -11.45 29.05 0.91
N PHE A 229 -11.24 27.88 1.52
CA PHE A 229 -10.77 26.68 0.85
C PHE A 229 -11.94 25.79 0.44
N CYS A 230 -11.99 25.37 -0.82
CA CYS A 230 -13.07 24.57 -1.39
C CYS A 230 -12.51 23.28 -1.98
N ILE A 231 -13.01 22.13 -1.51
CA ILE A 231 -12.62 20.81 -2.01
C ILE A 231 -13.86 19.99 -2.39
N TYR A 232 -13.79 19.28 -3.52
CA TYR A 232 -14.97 18.61 -4.10
C TYR A 232 -15.22 17.19 -3.56
N LYS A 233 -14.25 16.60 -2.87
CA LYS A 233 -14.34 15.30 -2.21
C LYS A 233 -13.24 15.14 -1.16
N THR A 234 -13.44 14.26 -0.19
CA THR A 234 -12.45 13.95 0.86
C THR A 234 -11.88 12.53 0.74
N SER A 235 -12.40 11.74 -0.21
CA SER A 235 -11.96 10.39 -0.50
C SER A 235 -11.36 10.31 -1.90
N PHE A 236 -10.10 9.91 -2.00
CA PHE A 236 -9.32 9.88 -3.24
C PHE A 236 -8.73 8.49 -3.47
N ARG A 237 -8.62 8.05 -4.72
CA ARG A 237 -7.90 6.81 -5.03
C ARG A 237 -6.41 7.07 -5.21
N LEU A 238 -5.60 6.05 -4.99
CA LEU A 238 -4.18 6.06 -5.37
C LEU A 238 -4.03 6.42 -6.85
N GLY A 239 -3.16 7.38 -7.16
CA GLY A 239 -2.94 7.88 -8.52
C GLY A 239 -3.88 9.00 -8.95
N GLU A 240 -4.86 9.40 -8.14
CA GLU A 240 -5.68 10.58 -8.42
C GLU A 240 -4.96 11.86 -7.97
N ASP A 241 -5.30 12.97 -8.64
CA ASP A 241 -4.90 14.30 -8.22
C ASP A 241 -5.96 14.92 -7.32
N ILE A 242 -5.52 15.49 -6.20
CA ILE A 242 -6.37 16.28 -5.33
C ILE A 242 -6.50 17.66 -5.97
N VAL A 243 -7.73 17.98 -6.39
CA VAL A 243 -8.08 19.28 -6.98
C VAL A 243 -8.93 20.05 -5.98
N ALA A 244 -8.50 21.27 -5.66
CA ALA A 244 -9.20 22.18 -4.77
C ALA A 244 -8.97 23.64 -5.20
N THR A 245 -9.76 24.56 -4.67
CA THR A 245 -9.65 25.98 -4.99
C THR A 245 -9.53 26.81 -3.71
N PHE A 246 -8.79 27.91 -3.82
CA PHE A 246 -8.69 28.93 -2.80
C PHE A 246 -9.35 30.21 -3.29
N ASP A 247 -10.14 30.81 -2.42
CA ASP A 247 -10.83 32.07 -2.67
C ASP A 247 -10.46 33.08 -1.60
N PHE A 248 -9.70 34.09 -2.02
CA PHE A 248 -9.20 35.20 -1.23
C PHE A 248 -10.06 36.48 -1.41
N SER A 249 -11.13 36.45 -2.22
CA SER A 249 -11.98 37.62 -2.47
C SER A 249 -12.64 38.21 -1.20
N SER A 250 -12.82 37.37 -0.18
CA SER A 250 -13.39 37.73 1.13
C SER A 250 -12.36 37.61 2.25
N ALA A 251 -11.08 37.77 1.92
CA ALA A 251 -9.99 37.78 2.90
C ALA A 251 -9.89 39.16 3.57
N GLU A 252 -9.87 39.16 4.89
CA GLU A 252 -9.59 40.32 5.74
C GLU A 252 -8.08 40.45 5.98
N VAL A 253 -7.37 39.31 6.00
CA VAL A 253 -5.92 39.25 6.21
C VAL A 253 -5.22 38.88 4.89
N PRO A 254 -4.25 39.68 4.41
CA PRO A 254 -3.54 39.39 3.16
C PRO A 254 -2.64 38.15 3.30
N CYS A 255 -2.91 37.15 2.47
CA CYS A 255 -2.08 35.95 2.34
C CYS A 255 -0.99 36.18 1.29
N VAL A 256 0.27 36.07 1.69
CA VAL A 256 1.44 36.29 0.82
C VAL A 256 1.74 35.03 0.01
N GLN A 257 1.76 33.89 0.69
CA GLN A 257 2.02 32.59 0.07
C GLN A 257 1.38 31.48 0.90
N TYR A 258 1.14 30.36 0.25
CA TYR A 258 0.69 29.16 0.92
C TYR A 258 1.46 27.94 0.41
N SER A 259 1.51 26.90 1.24
CA SER A 259 1.97 25.59 0.81
C SER A 259 1.07 24.50 1.36
N VAL A 260 0.79 23.50 0.53
CA VAL A 260 -0.05 22.35 0.88
C VAL A 260 0.75 21.09 0.67
N THR A 261 0.89 20.29 1.71
CA THR A 261 1.66 19.04 1.69
C THR A 261 0.76 17.86 2.00
N LEU A 262 0.77 16.85 1.15
CA LEU A 262 0.15 15.55 1.41
C LEU A 262 1.04 14.80 2.39
N GLN A 263 0.52 14.49 3.58
CA GLN A 263 1.24 13.79 4.63
C GLN A 263 0.52 12.50 5.00
N SER A 264 1.28 11.42 5.19
CA SER A 264 0.78 10.23 5.88
C SER A 264 1.08 10.34 7.37
N GLU A 265 0.11 9.97 8.18
CA GLU A 265 0.17 9.96 9.64
C GLU A 265 0.10 8.51 10.14
N GLU A 266 1.23 8.01 10.65
CA GLU A 266 1.27 6.71 11.34
C GLU A 266 0.95 6.91 12.83
N VAL A 267 -0.22 6.42 13.24
CA VAL A 267 -0.71 6.49 14.61
C VAL A 267 -0.55 5.13 15.28
N ILE A 268 0.08 5.09 16.45
CA ILE A 268 0.23 3.86 17.24
C ILE A 268 -1.06 3.59 18.00
N SER A 269 -1.55 2.35 17.92
CA SER A 269 -2.68 1.84 18.72
C SER A 269 -2.40 2.00 20.22
N GLU A 270 -3.41 2.41 21.00
CA GLU A 270 -3.23 2.78 22.41
C GLU A 270 -2.60 1.67 23.25
N ALA A 271 -3.00 0.42 23.02
CA ALA A 271 -2.47 -0.76 23.72
C ALA A 271 -0.98 -1.03 23.43
N CYS A 272 -0.47 -0.54 22.29
CA CYS A 272 0.89 -0.78 21.82
C CYS A 272 1.82 0.43 22.02
N ARG A 273 1.33 1.51 22.64
CA ARG A 273 2.15 2.69 22.96
C ARG A 273 3.12 2.39 24.10
N GLN A 274 4.36 2.88 23.97
CA GLN A 274 5.30 2.84 25.09
C GLN A 274 5.12 4.00 26.05
N ARG A 275 4.68 5.16 25.55
CA ARG A 275 4.38 6.34 26.37
C ARG A 275 3.05 6.94 25.92
N PRO A 276 2.19 7.40 26.85
CA PRO A 276 0.87 7.94 26.51
C PRO A 276 0.94 9.19 25.61
N SER A 277 1.99 10.00 25.71
CA SER A 277 2.20 11.23 24.92
C SER A 277 3.02 11.04 23.63
N GLN A 278 3.12 9.81 23.11
CA GLN A 278 3.81 9.57 21.83
C GLN A 278 3.08 10.27 20.68
N LYS A 279 3.76 11.21 20.03
CA LYS A 279 3.26 11.87 18.82
C LYS A 279 3.23 10.88 17.64
N PRO A 280 2.25 11.01 16.73
CA PRO A 280 2.20 10.24 15.51
C PRO A 280 3.37 10.57 14.59
N MET A 281 3.77 9.62 13.74
CA MET A 281 4.86 9.84 12.77
C MET A 281 4.29 10.38 11.47
N LEU A 282 4.82 11.51 11.04
CA LEU A 282 4.39 12.20 9.82
C LEU A 282 5.44 12.02 8.74
N VAL A 283 4.99 11.64 7.53
CA VAL A 283 5.86 11.53 6.35
C VAL A 283 5.24 12.37 5.22
N PRO A 284 5.93 13.39 4.71
CA PRO A 284 5.47 14.18 3.58
C PRO A 284 5.72 13.44 2.25
N TYR A 285 4.81 13.60 1.28
CA TYR A 285 4.92 13.02 -0.07
C TYR A 285 4.97 14.09 -1.15
N SER A 286 3.82 14.67 -1.48
CA SER A 286 3.67 15.70 -2.51
C SER A 286 3.49 17.06 -1.83
N LYS A 287 4.11 18.11 -2.37
CA LYS A 287 3.98 19.49 -1.88
C LYS A 287 3.67 20.42 -3.05
N ALA A 288 2.64 21.24 -2.91
CA ALA A 288 2.36 22.37 -3.78
C ALA A 288 2.66 23.66 -3.00
N HIS A 289 3.27 24.63 -3.67
CA HIS A 289 3.60 25.93 -3.10
C HIS A 289 3.30 27.01 -4.13
N GLU A 290 2.69 28.10 -3.70
CA GLU A 290 2.33 29.21 -4.55
C GLU A 290 2.40 30.53 -3.77
N VAL A 291 2.86 31.57 -4.44
CA VAL A 291 2.84 32.96 -3.95
C VAL A 291 1.55 33.59 -4.43
N CYS A 292 0.64 33.90 -3.51
CA CYS A 292 -0.74 34.31 -3.79
C CYS A 292 -1.01 35.79 -3.45
N LEU A 293 0.04 36.58 -3.23
CA LEU A 293 -0.10 38.00 -2.92
C LEU A 293 -0.91 38.72 -4.01
N ASN A 294 -1.95 39.46 -3.60
CA ASN A 294 -2.92 40.16 -4.46
C ASN A 294 -3.73 39.26 -5.42
N MET A 295 -3.70 37.94 -5.30
CA MET A 295 -4.57 37.05 -6.07
C MET A 295 -5.95 36.92 -5.40
N THR A 296 -7.02 36.91 -6.20
CA THR A 296 -8.39 36.68 -5.69
C THR A 296 -8.74 35.21 -5.63
N HIS A 297 -8.22 34.40 -6.56
CA HIS A 297 -8.45 32.97 -6.64
C HIS A 297 -7.19 32.23 -7.07
N THR A 298 -6.95 31.07 -6.47
CA THR A 298 -5.90 30.13 -6.91
C THR A 298 -6.44 28.70 -6.91
N ASN A 299 -5.73 27.80 -7.58
CA ASN A 299 -6.10 26.39 -7.69
C ASN A 299 -4.98 25.52 -7.13
N LEU A 300 -5.38 24.45 -6.43
CA LEU A 300 -4.48 23.43 -5.92
C LEU A 300 -4.61 22.18 -6.79
N LEU A 301 -3.47 21.67 -7.25
CA LEU A 301 -3.34 20.34 -7.83
C LEU A 301 -2.23 19.59 -7.10
N LEU A 302 -2.60 18.52 -6.38
CA LEU A 302 -1.66 17.75 -5.56
C LEU A 302 -1.76 16.25 -5.89
N PRO A 303 -0.75 15.66 -6.54
CA PRO A 303 -0.82 14.27 -7.01
C PRO A 303 -0.64 13.28 -5.85
N ILE A 304 -1.49 12.24 -5.81
CA ILE A 304 -1.34 11.11 -4.87
C ILE A 304 -0.53 10.00 -5.58
N PRO A 305 0.69 9.64 -5.11
CA PRO A 305 1.49 8.65 -5.82
C PRO A 305 0.88 7.25 -5.80
N LEU A 306 0.97 6.50 -6.90
CA LEU A 306 0.41 5.14 -7.00
C LEU A 306 1.09 4.08 -6.12
N HIS A 307 2.34 4.33 -5.72
CA HIS A 307 3.15 3.35 -4.98
C HIS A 307 2.94 3.39 -3.46
N VAL A 308 2.22 4.38 -2.92
CA VAL A 308 1.99 4.51 -1.48
C VAL A 308 0.97 3.49 -1.00
N THR A 309 0.87 3.31 0.32
CA THR A 309 -0.14 2.43 0.93
C THR A 309 -1.37 3.26 1.29
N PRO A 310 -2.59 2.81 0.94
CA PRO A 310 -3.82 3.54 1.25
C PRO A 310 -4.09 3.54 2.76
N THR A 311 -5.13 4.26 3.19
CA THR A 311 -5.59 4.26 4.59
C THR A 311 -5.85 2.84 5.07
N PHE A 312 -5.29 2.48 6.22
CA PHE A 312 -5.52 1.19 6.85
C PHE A 312 -5.44 1.28 8.37
N THR A 313 -6.05 0.31 9.04
CA THR A 313 -5.99 0.13 10.49
C THR A 313 -5.57 -1.30 10.79
N SER A 314 -4.66 -1.48 11.74
CA SER A 314 -4.21 -2.78 12.25
C SER A 314 -4.10 -2.72 13.78
N ASP A 315 -3.91 -3.86 14.43
CA ASP A 315 -3.79 -3.94 15.90
C ASP A 315 -2.66 -3.08 16.47
N LEU A 316 -1.59 -2.87 15.69
CA LEU A 316 -0.39 -2.16 16.13
C LEU A 316 -0.42 -0.68 15.73
N VAL A 317 -0.75 -0.40 14.47
CA VAL A 317 -0.71 0.96 13.91
C VAL A 317 -1.86 1.21 12.93
N SER A 318 -2.23 2.47 12.80
CA SER A 318 -3.14 2.97 11.77
C SER A 318 -2.40 3.98 10.89
N LEU A 319 -2.61 3.88 9.58
CA LEU A 319 -2.10 4.85 8.62
C LEU A 319 -3.26 5.73 8.16
N GLN A 320 -3.17 7.01 8.48
CA GLN A 320 -4.11 8.05 8.08
C GLN A 320 -3.44 9.03 7.12
N TRP A 321 -4.24 9.83 6.42
CA TRP A 321 -3.75 10.81 5.46
C TRP A 321 -4.33 12.18 5.76
N ARG A 322 -3.52 13.23 5.60
CA ARG A 322 -3.94 14.60 5.81
C ARG A 322 -3.28 15.55 4.81
N LEU A 323 -4.00 16.63 4.52
CA LEU A 323 -3.46 17.81 3.84
C LEU A 323 -3.00 18.78 4.91
N HIS A 324 -1.70 19.08 4.91
CA HIS A 324 -1.07 20.02 5.81
C HIS A 324 -0.85 21.34 5.09
N PHE A 325 -1.52 22.38 5.56
CA PHE A 325 -1.47 23.72 5.01
C PHE A 325 -0.59 24.60 5.88
N GLU A 326 0.34 25.31 5.24
CA GLU A 326 1.16 26.35 5.85
C GLU A 326 0.84 27.64 5.10
N PHE A 327 0.25 28.62 5.77
CA PHE A 327 0.00 29.95 5.20
C PHE A 327 0.97 30.95 5.79
N VAL A 328 1.42 31.88 4.95
CA VAL A 328 2.19 33.05 5.36
C VAL A 328 1.34 34.28 5.10
N THR A 329 0.91 34.93 6.18
CA THR A 329 0.07 36.13 6.15
C THR A 329 0.88 37.37 6.50
N SER A 330 0.48 38.53 5.98
CA SER A 330 1.09 39.82 6.35
C SER A 330 0.26 40.56 7.39
N LYS A 331 0.93 41.17 8.37
CA LYS A 331 0.28 42.01 9.40
C LYS A 331 0.00 43.42 8.91
N THR A 332 0.77 43.90 7.95
CA THR A 332 0.58 45.20 7.30
C THR A 332 -0.15 45.01 5.97
N GLU A 333 -1.09 45.90 5.67
CA GLU A 333 -1.68 45.96 4.33
C GLU A 333 -0.58 46.20 3.30
N VAL A 334 -0.48 45.30 2.32
CA VAL A 334 0.44 45.48 1.20
C VAL A 334 -0.28 46.32 0.15
N PRO A 335 0.20 47.53 -0.18
CA PRO A 335 -0.41 48.31 -1.24
C PRO A 335 -0.34 47.51 -2.54
N GLY A 336 -1.49 47.24 -3.15
CA GLY A 336 -1.56 46.61 -4.47
C GLY A 336 -1.05 47.53 -5.58
N PRO A 337 -1.02 47.06 -6.84
CA PRO A 337 -0.73 47.92 -7.98
C PRO A 337 -1.75 49.06 -8.02
N SER A 338 -1.28 50.29 -7.78
CA SER A 338 -2.10 51.50 -7.90
C SER A 338 -2.51 51.66 -9.37
N THR A 339 -3.81 51.85 -9.64
CA THR A 339 -4.26 52.32 -10.94
C THR A 339 -3.64 53.70 -11.20
N PRO A 340 -2.99 53.92 -12.35
CA PRO A 340 -2.37 55.21 -12.65
C PRO A 340 -3.46 56.29 -12.73
N GLN A 341 -3.34 57.33 -11.91
CA GLN A 341 -4.18 58.53 -12.03
C GLN A 341 -3.76 59.42 -13.22
N ASN A 342 -2.56 59.20 -13.77
CA ASN A 342 -2.00 59.94 -14.91
C ASN A 342 -1.39 58.98 -15.95
N ALA A 343 -1.60 59.25 -17.24
CA ALA A 343 -1.23 58.38 -18.36
C ALA A 343 0.28 58.32 -18.69
N GLU A 344 1.13 59.05 -17.96
CA GLU A 344 2.56 59.22 -18.31
C GLU A 344 3.54 58.45 -17.40
N ASP A 345 3.10 57.98 -16.23
CA ASP A 345 3.94 57.15 -15.34
C ASP A 345 3.49 55.70 -15.39
N GLN A 346 4.22 54.86 -16.13
CA GLN A 346 4.16 53.41 -15.99
C GLN A 346 4.72 53.04 -14.61
N ILE A 347 3.88 53.07 -13.58
CA ILE A 347 4.25 52.58 -12.25
C ILE A 347 4.30 51.04 -12.33
N GLU A 348 5.50 50.49 -12.58
CA GLU A 348 5.78 49.09 -12.29
C GLU A 348 5.62 48.87 -10.79
N TRP A 349 4.56 48.14 -10.39
CA TRP A 349 4.42 47.73 -9.00
C TRP A 349 5.61 46.87 -8.61
N ARG A 350 6.31 47.28 -7.55
CA ARG A 350 7.43 46.53 -6.96
C ARG A 350 7.00 45.98 -5.61
N ALA A 351 7.22 44.69 -5.42
CA ALA A 351 6.99 44.06 -4.13
C ALA A 351 7.82 44.75 -3.02
N PRO A 352 7.28 44.94 -1.81
CA PRO A 352 8.02 45.51 -0.70
C PRO A 352 9.31 44.72 -0.41
N SER A 353 10.40 45.43 -0.09
CA SER A 353 11.69 44.81 0.25
C SER A 353 11.69 44.09 1.61
N SER A 354 10.76 44.45 2.49
CA SER A 354 10.54 43.82 3.80
C SER A 354 9.06 43.82 4.11
N LEU A 355 8.58 42.71 4.67
CA LEU A 355 7.18 42.54 5.05
C LEU A 355 7.09 41.84 6.41
N GLU A 356 6.24 42.36 7.29
CA GLU A 356 5.98 41.71 8.58
C GLU A 356 5.04 40.52 8.39
N ILE A 357 5.60 39.31 8.45
CA ILE A 357 4.88 38.07 8.21
C ILE A 357 4.55 37.31 9.49
N GLU A 358 3.45 36.55 9.44
CA GLU A 358 3.05 35.54 10.40
C GLU A 358 2.78 34.23 9.67
N THR A 359 3.10 33.09 10.31
CA THR A 359 2.83 31.77 9.75
C THR A 359 1.71 31.09 10.53
N MET A 360 0.75 30.51 9.83
CA MET A 360 -0.30 29.69 10.44
C MET A 360 -0.38 28.33 9.76
N VAL A 361 -0.83 27.34 10.54
CA VAL A 361 -0.97 25.96 10.10
C VAL A 361 -2.42 25.54 10.19
N TRP A 362 -2.88 24.81 9.18
CA TRP A 362 -4.19 24.15 9.19
C TRP A 362 -4.06 22.73 8.63
N ASP A 363 -4.77 21.77 9.21
CA ASP A 363 -4.71 20.37 8.81
C ASP A 363 -6.12 19.89 8.43
N LEU A 364 -6.24 19.22 7.28
CA LEU A 364 -7.49 18.60 6.82
C LEU A 364 -7.28 17.09 6.63
N PRO A 365 -7.96 16.23 7.40
CA PRO A 365 -7.89 14.79 7.18
C PRO A 365 -8.59 14.41 5.87
N ILE A 366 -7.99 13.45 5.15
CA ILE A 366 -8.54 12.86 3.92
C ILE A 366 -8.41 11.34 3.97
N THR A 367 -9.21 10.66 3.15
CA THR A 367 -9.14 9.20 3.02
C THR A 367 -8.52 8.83 1.68
N VAL A 368 -7.45 8.04 1.71
CA VAL A 368 -6.83 7.50 0.50
C VAL A 368 -7.27 6.05 0.35
N LEU A 369 -7.98 5.78 -0.73
CA LEU A 369 -8.52 4.48 -1.09
C LEU A 369 -7.57 3.74 -2.03
N PRO A 370 -7.51 2.41 -1.95
CA PRO A 370 -6.81 1.61 -2.94
C PRO A 370 -7.38 1.82 -4.36
N THR A 371 -6.57 1.48 -5.36
CA THR A 371 -7.01 1.35 -6.75
C THR A 371 -6.87 -0.11 -7.22
N THR A 372 -7.17 -0.38 -8.49
CA THR A 372 -7.02 -1.71 -9.10
C THR A 372 -5.59 -2.22 -8.94
N PRO A 373 -5.37 -3.46 -8.47
CA PRO A 373 -4.04 -4.01 -8.24
C PRO A 373 -3.12 -3.94 -9.47
N SER A 374 -3.66 -4.08 -10.68
CA SER A 374 -2.92 -3.99 -11.94
C SER A 374 -2.27 -2.62 -12.16
N GLN A 375 -2.92 -1.53 -11.77
CA GLN A 375 -2.36 -0.17 -11.89
C GLN A 375 -1.22 0.04 -10.89
N VAL A 376 -1.40 -0.46 -9.66
CA VAL A 376 -0.35 -0.39 -8.64
C VAL A 376 0.86 -1.24 -9.03
N ALA A 377 0.63 -2.40 -9.65
CA ALA A 377 1.71 -3.25 -10.16
C ALA A 377 2.58 -2.54 -11.21
N GLN A 378 1.97 -1.76 -12.12
CA GLN A 378 2.68 -0.97 -13.12
C GLN A 378 3.58 0.10 -12.48
N ALA A 379 3.16 0.71 -11.37
CA ALA A 379 3.93 1.75 -10.70
C ALA A 379 5.15 1.22 -9.92
N ILE A 380 5.15 -0.05 -9.50
CA ILE A 380 6.15 -0.60 -8.57
C ILE A 380 7.25 -1.42 -9.29
N CYS A 381 7.03 -1.81 -10.56
CA CYS A 381 7.98 -2.63 -11.34
C CYS A 381 8.52 -3.85 -10.58
N MET A 382 7.68 -4.49 -9.75
CA MET A 382 8.08 -5.64 -8.95
C MET A 382 8.22 -6.89 -9.83
N PRO A 383 9.26 -7.72 -9.63
CA PRO A 383 9.44 -8.95 -10.41
C PRO A 383 8.33 -9.94 -10.04
N ALA A 384 7.48 -10.27 -11.02
CA ALA A 384 6.45 -11.30 -10.88
C ALA A 384 7.02 -12.73 -10.99
N GLN A 385 8.29 -12.85 -11.39
CA GLN A 385 8.99 -14.11 -11.60
C GLN A 385 10.29 -14.13 -10.82
N GLN A 386 10.58 -15.27 -10.20
CA GLN A 386 11.88 -15.56 -9.62
C GLN A 386 12.31 -16.98 -9.89
N THR A 387 13.63 -17.18 -9.86
CA THR A 387 14.28 -18.44 -10.16
C THR A 387 15.22 -18.82 -9.04
N LEU A 388 15.24 -20.10 -8.67
CA LEU A 388 16.17 -20.71 -7.73
C LEU A 388 16.88 -21.88 -8.43
N LYS A 389 18.20 -21.94 -8.30
CA LYS A 389 18.99 -23.10 -8.76
C LYS A 389 19.32 -24.02 -7.59
N LEU A 390 18.94 -25.29 -7.72
CA LEU A 390 19.13 -26.34 -6.72
C LEU A 390 20.52 -26.98 -6.78
#